data_AF-G5JQ30-F1
#
_entry.id   AF-G5JQ30-F1
#
_cell.length_a   1.000
_cell.length_b   1.000
_cell.length_c   1.000
_cell.angle_alpha   90.00
_cell.angle_beta   90.00
_cell.angle_gamma   90.00
#
_symmetry.space_group_name_H-M   'P 1'
#
loop_
_entity.id
_entity.type
_entity.pdbx_description
1 polymer ?
#
loop_
_entity_poly.entity_id
_entity_poly.type
_entity_poly.pdbx_seq_one_letter_code
_entity_poly.pdbx_strand_id
1 'polypeptide(L)' 'MSDKQWIVTYDYNITIGDLYSAYENYLYCLNYSVTKPSKGIEYIFFSKETEIGHIEKFLQLAQVSIR' A
#
# COMPACT_ATOMS: atom_id res chain seq x y z
N MET A 1 -12.61 -15.39 -5.42
CA MET A 1 -11.24 -14.91 -5.72
C MET A 1 -10.19 -15.55 -4.81
N SER A 2 -10.55 -16.53 -3.97
CA SER A 2 -9.69 -17.18 -2.97
C SER A 2 -8.54 -18.03 -3.51
N ASP A 3 -8.38 -18.05 -4.83
CA ASP A 3 -7.39 -18.80 -5.58
C ASP A 3 -6.63 -17.90 -6.58
N LYS A 4 -6.85 -16.58 -6.52
CA LYS A 4 -6.30 -15.62 -7.47
C LYS A 4 -5.37 -14.66 -6.74
N GLN A 5 -4.17 -14.52 -7.30
CA GLN A 5 -3.23 -13.50 -6.87
C GLN A 5 -3.67 -12.13 -7.39
N TRP A 6 -3.78 -11.17 -6.49
CA TRP A 6 -4.05 -9.78 -6.84
C TRP A 6 -3.33 -8.82 -5.90
N ILE A 7 -3.13 -7.62 -6.41
CA ILE A 7 -2.64 -6.43 -5.71
C ILE A 7 -3.62 -5.31 -6.06
N VAL A 8 -4.01 -4.52 -5.06
CA VAL A 8 -4.81 -3.30 -5.29
C VAL A 8 -4.21 -2.15 -4.50
N THR A 9 -4.22 -0.96 -5.09
CA THR A 9 -3.75 0.26 -4.46
C THR A 9 -4.84 1.31 -4.40
N TYR A 10 -4.77 2.15 -3.37
CA TYR A 10 -5.68 3.27 -3.15
C TYR A 10 -4.94 4.42 -2.50
N ASP A 11 -5.38 5.65 -2.76
CA ASP A 11 -4.98 6.81 -1.96
C ASP A 11 -5.26 6.55 -0.46
N TYR A 12 -4.43 7.13 0.41
CA TYR A 12 -4.61 7.00 1.85
C TYR A 12 -5.98 7.52 2.31
N ASN A 13 -6.80 6.60 2.82
CA ASN A 13 -8.04 6.88 3.50
C ASN A 13 -8.29 5.80 4.56
N ILE A 14 -8.56 6.20 5.80
CA ILE A 14 -8.71 5.25 6.91
C ILE A 14 -9.82 4.21 6.67
N THR A 15 -10.93 4.62 6.05
CA THR A 15 -12.05 3.73 5.73
C THR A 15 -11.66 2.63 4.74
N ILE A 16 -10.74 2.92 3.82
CA ILE A 16 -10.20 1.92 2.89
C ILE A 16 -9.30 0.93 3.64
N GLY A 17 -8.47 1.43 4.55
CA GLY A 17 -7.67 0.59 5.46
C GLY A 17 -8.54 -0.37 6.28
N ASP A 18 -9.63 0.14 6.85
CA ASP A 18 -10.57 -0.66 7.63
C ASP A 18 -11.28 -1.72 6.77
N LEU A 19 -11.72 -1.34 5.57
CA LEU A 19 -12.42 -2.22 4.62
C LEU A 19 -11.57 -3.44 4.22
N TYR A 20 -10.26 -3.25 4.05
CA TYR A 20 -9.32 -4.29 3.65
C TYR A 20 -8.42 -4.78 4.80
N SER A 21 -8.78 -4.50 6.05
CA SER A 21 -7.98 -4.81 7.25
C SER A 21 -7.63 -6.30 7.43
N ALA A 22 -8.40 -7.20 6.81
CA ALA A 22 -8.13 -8.64 6.82
C ALA A 22 -7.02 -9.10 5.85
N TYR A 23 -6.48 -8.18 5.04
CA TYR A 23 -5.44 -8.45 4.05
C TYR A 23 -4.13 -7.79 4.47
N GLU A 24 -3.02 -8.46 4.13
CA GLU A 24 -1.70 -7.89 4.33
C GLU A 24 -1.57 -6.62 3.47
N ASN A 25 -1.08 -5.55 4.09
CA ASN A 25 -1.03 -4.25 3.47
C ASN A 25 0.09 -3.38 4.04
N TYR A 26 0.50 -2.41 3.22
CA TYR A 26 1.49 -1.41 3.60
C TYR A 26 1.07 -0.05 3.09
N LEU A 27 1.56 0.99 3.76
CA LEU A 27 1.56 2.33 3.20
C LEU A 27 2.90 2.61 2.53
N TYR A 28 2.86 3.29 1.39
CA TYR A 28 4.06 3.70 0.69
C TYR A 28 3.92 5.11 0.11
N CYS A 29 5.05 5.81 0.04
CA CYS A 29 5.13 7.16 -0.48
C CYS A 29 5.26 7.13 -2.01
N LEU A 30 4.46 7.97 -2.67
CA LEU A 30 4.59 8.29 -4.08
C LEU A 30 5.12 9.72 -4.24
N ASN A 31 6.14 9.87 -5.09
CA ASN A 31 6.60 11.18 -5.51
C ASN A 31 5.84 11.56 -6.78
N TYR A 32 4.72 12.27 -6.63
CA TYR A 32 4.01 12.78 -7.79
C TYR A 32 4.65 14.09 -8.25
N SER A 33 4.97 14.13 -9.55
CA SER A 33 5.46 15.27 -10.32
C SER A 33 6.91 15.71 -10.09
N VAL A 34 7.66 15.79 -11.20
CA VAL A 34 9.00 16.41 -11.31
C VAL A 34 8.93 17.93 -11.11
N THR A 35 7.79 18.56 -11.42
CA THR A 35 7.61 20.02 -11.45
C THR A 35 6.97 20.62 -10.20
N LYS A 36 6.23 19.84 -9.42
CA LYS A 36 5.72 20.23 -8.09
C LYS A 36 5.79 19.03 -7.16
N PRO A 37 6.84 18.91 -6.33
CA PRO A 37 7.00 17.79 -5.43
C PRO A 37 5.82 17.74 -4.47
N SER A 38 4.93 16.78 -4.69
CA SER A 38 3.89 16.42 -3.74
C SER A 38 4.12 14.96 -3.37
N LYS A 39 4.12 14.68 -2.06
CA LYS A 39 4.25 13.32 -1.55
C LYS A 39 2.85 12.79 -1.32
N GLY A 40 2.42 11.87 -2.18
CA GLY A 40 1.22 11.08 -1.94
C GLY A 40 1.55 9.90 -1.03
N ILE A 41 0.57 9.44 -0.27
CA ILE A 41 0.65 8.18 0.47
C ILE A 41 -0.47 7.30 -0.06
N GLU A 42 -0.13 6.09 -0.45
CA GLU A 42 -1.09 5.08 -0.91
C GLU A 42 -1.02 3.83 -0.03
N TYR A 43 -2.15 3.15 0.08
CA TYR A 43 -2.20 1.76 0.48
C TYR A 43 -1.84 0.84 -0.69
N ILE A 44 -1.15 -0.25 -0.38
CA ILE A 44 -1.03 -1.42 -1.23
C ILE A 44 -1.53 -2.64 -0.45
N PHE A 45 -2.53 -3.35 -0.97
CA PHE A 45 -3.12 -4.54 -0.38
C PHE A 45 -2.83 -5.77 -1.24
N PHE A 46 -2.65 -6.91 -0.59
CA PHE A 46 -2.32 -8.17 -1.23
C PHE A 46 -3.38 -9.23 -0.95
N SER A 47 -3.73 -10.02 -1.97
CA SER A 47 -4.47 -11.27 -1.74
C SER A 47 -3.67 -12.20 -0.84
N LYS A 48 -4.34 -13.13 -0.14
CA LYS A 48 -3.67 -14.08 0.76
C LYS A 48 -2.74 -15.04 0.01
N GLU A 49 -2.98 -15.17 -1.29
CA GLU A 49 -2.26 -16.05 -2.20
C GLU A 49 -1.07 -15.34 -2.86
N THR A 50 -0.91 -14.02 -2.65
CA THR A 50 0.17 -13.22 -3.25
C THR A 50 1.44 -13.30 -2.41
N GLU A 51 2.54 -13.77 -2.99
CA GLU A 51 3.86 -13.67 -2.37
C GLU A 51 4.42 -12.25 -2.54
N ILE A 52 4.69 -11.58 -1.42
CA ILE A 52 5.03 -10.16 -1.36
C ILE A 52 6.52 -9.89 -1.65
N GLY A 53 7.41 -10.81 -1.24
CA GLY A 53 8.85 -10.67 -1.40
C GLY A 53 9.41 -9.46 -0.64
N HIS A 54 10.43 -8.82 -1.21
CA HIS A 54 11.14 -7.68 -0.59
C HIS A 54 10.64 -6.33 -1.13
N ILE A 55 9.42 -5.94 -0.78
CA ILE A 55 8.80 -4.72 -1.34
C ILE A 55 9.55 -3.44 -0.96
N GLU A 56 10.24 -3.45 0.18
CA GLU A 56 11.05 -2.33 0.68
C GLU A 56 12.22 -1.97 -0.25
N LYS A 57 12.62 -2.90 -1.13
CA LYS A 57 13.63 -2.63 -2.17
C LYS A 57 13.09 -1.78 -3.31
N PHE A 58 11.77 -1.77 -3.50
CA PHE A 58 11.11 -1.15 -4.65
C PHE A 58 10.19 0.02 -4.25
N LEU A 59 9.67 0.00 -3.02
CA LEU A 59 8.73 0.99 -2.49
C LEU A 59 9.33 1.71 -1.29
N GLN A 60 9.13 3.03 -1.23
CA GLN A 60 9.44 3.81 -0.04
C GLN A 60 8.31 3.65 0.98
N LEU A 61 8.42 2.64 1.86
CA LEU A 61 7.38 2.37 2.85
C LEU A 61 7.23 3.54 3.84
N ALA A 62 5.98 3.95 4.06
CA ALA A 62 5.63 4.99 5.01
C ALA A 62 5.49 4.36 6.41
N GLN A 63 6.22 4.88 7.39
CA GLN A 63 6.08 4.42 8.76
C GLN A 63 4.84 5.06 9.42
N VAL A 64 3.87 4.23 9.78
CA VAL A 64 2.78 4.65 10.68
C VAL A 64 3.28 4.44 12.10
N SER A 65 3.73 5.51 12.77
CA SER A 65 3.89 5.47 14.22
C SER A 65 2.52 5.40 14.86
N ILE A 66 2.14 4.21 15.34
CA ILE A 66 1.01 4.05 16.25
C ILE A 66 1.45 4.70 17.58
N ARG A 67 0.83 5.83 17.92
CA ARG A 67 0.98 6.47 19.24
C ARG A 67 -0.10 5.96 20.18
#